data_AF-Q06HW8-F1
#
_entry.id   AF-Q06HW8-F1
#
_cell.length_a   1.000
_cell.length_b   1.000
_cell.length_c   1.000
_cell.angle_alpha   90.00
_cell.angle_beta   90.00
_cell.angle_gamma   90.00
#
_symmetry.space_group_name_H-M   'P 1'
#
loop_
_entity.id
_entity.type
_entity.pdbx_description
1 polymer ?
#
loop_
_entity_poly.entity_id
_entity_poly.type
_entity_poly.pdbx_seq_one_letter_code
_entity_poly.pdbx_strand_id
1 'polypeptide(L)' 'VWGKTASKIYGPTAGVDFKDNQLRFSLLCQAALVAPRVLNLNSSKYFSGPY' A
#
# COMPACT_ATOMS: atom_id res chain seq x y z
N VAL A 1 -16.19 -10.90 1.16
CA VAL A 1 -15.33 -9.69 1.31
C VAL A 1 -16.11 -8.69 2.14
N TRP A 2 -15.79 -8.45 3.42
CA TRP A 2 -16.72 -7.70 4.28
C TRP A 2 -16.17 -6.33 4.71
N GLY A 3 -16.57 -5.19 4.13
CA GLY A 3 -17.33 -4.91 2.92
C GLY A 3 -16.88 -3.53 2.42
N LYS A 4 -16.09 -3.52 1.34
CA LYS A 4 -15.35 -2.38 0.74
C LYS A 4 -14.73 -1.45 1.79
N THR A 5 -13.45 -1.64 2.11
CA THR A 5 -12.67 -0.96 3.17
C THR A 5 -12.88 0.56 3.28
N ALA A 6 -13.35 1.25 2.23
CA ALA A 6 -13.89 2.61 2.25
C ALA A 6 -13.19 3.53 3.27
N SER A 7 -13.93 4.07 4.23
CA SER A 7 -13.41 4.98 5.26
C SER A 7 -12.68 4.29 6.43
N LYS A 8 -12.59 2.95 6.44
CA LYS A 8 -12.09 2.12 7.54
C LYS A 8 -10.72 1.49 7.24
N ILE A 9 -9.80 2.29 6.70
CA ILE A 9 -8.46 1.85 6.29
C ILE A 9 -7.55 1.62 7.52
N TYR A 10 -7.64 2.52 8.48
CA TYR A 10 -6.79 2.57 9.67
C TYR A 10 -7.40 1.87 10.89
N GLY A 11 -8.70 1.59 10.87
CA GLY A 11 -9.38 1.04 12.03
C GLY A 11 -10.84 0.67 11.78
N PRO A 12 -11.46 -0.13 12.67
CA PRO A 12 -12.86 -0.55 12.53
C PRO A 12 -13.85 0.61 12.73
N THR A 13 -13.45 1.64 13.49
CA THR A 13 -14.19 2.87 13.82
C THR A 13 -13.22 4.04 13.95
N ALA A 14 -13.71 5.27 13.84
CA ALA A 14 -12.89 6.46 14.06
C ALA A 14 -12.32 6.49 15.50
N GLY A 15 -11.05 6.87 15.65
CA GLY A 15 -10.35 6.93 16.94
C GLY A 15 -9.88 5.59 17.49
N VAL A 16 -10.10 4.48 16.77
CA VAL A 16 -9.59 3.15 17.16
C VAL A 16 -8.81 2.58 15.99
N ASP A 17 -7.49 2.45 16.16
CA ASP A 17 -6.61 1.93 15.11
C ASP A 17 -6.48 0.39 15.16
N PHE A 18 -6.20 -0.22 14.01
CA PHE A 18 -5.78 -1.62 13.97
C PHE A 18 -4.38 -1.76 14.60
N LYS A 19 -4.21 -2.80 15.42
CA LYS A 19 -2.94 -3.10 16.10
C LYS A 19 -1.78 -3.36 15.12
N ASP A 20 -2.09 -3.79 13.91
CA ASP A 20 -1.12 -4.14 12.88
C ASP A 20 -0.72 -2.95 11.98
N ASN A 21 -1.31 -1.76 12.16
CA ASN A 21 -1.01 -0.57 11.35
C ASN A 21 0.49 -0.25 11.32
N GLN A 22 1.17 -0.35 12.45
CA GLN A 22 2.61 -0.08 12.54
C GLN A 22 3.41 -0.98 11.58
N LEU A 23 3.11 -2.28 11.59
CA LEU A 23 3.76 -3.24 10.69
C LEU A 23 3.33 -3.02 9.24
N ARG A 24 2.05 -2.77 8.99
CA ARG A 24 1.50 -2.54 7.64
C ARG A 24 2.15 -1.36 6.96
N PHE A 25 2.31 -0.23 7.65
CA PHE A 25 2.95 0.96 7.08
C PHE A 25 4.46 0.81 6.95
N SER A 26 5.12 0.20 7.94
CA SER A 26 6.54 -0.12 7.83
C SER A 26 6.83 -1.00 6.61
N LEU A 27 6.02 -2.04 6.40
CA LEU A 27 6.16 -2.94 5.27
C LEU A 27 5.85 -2.25 3.94
N LEU A 28 4.78 -1.44 3.89
CA LEU A 28 4.42 -0.68 2.70
C LEU A 28 5.56 0.26 2.27
N CYS A 29 6.17 0.99 3.20
CA CYS A 29 7.30 1.87 2.90
C CYS A 29 8.50 1.10 2.36
N GLN A 30 8.86 -0.03 2.99
CA GLN A 30 9.96 -0.87 2.52
C GLN A 30 9.69 -1.45 1.13
N ALA A 31 8.47 -1.96 0.90
CA ALA A 31 8.08 -2.50 -0.40
C ALA A 31 8.07 -1.42 -1.49
N ALA A 32 7.59 -0.21 -1.19
CA ALA A 32 7.59 0.91 -2.13
C ALA A 32 9.00 1.32 -2.58
N LEU A 33 10.01 1.19 -1.70
CA LEU A 33 11.41 1.46 -2.06
C LEU A 33 12.02 0.37 -2.95
N VAL A 34 11.57 -0.88 -2.80
CA VAL A 34 12.08 -2.03 -3.57
C VAL A 34 11.35 -2.19 -4.91
N ALA A 35 10.07 -1.82 -4.97
CA ALA A 35 9.21 -2.02 -6.13
C ALA A 35 9.78 -1.49 -7.47
N PRO A 36 10.37 -0.28 -7.56
CA PRO A 36 10.93 0.23 -8.83
C PRO A 36 12.10 -0.59 -9.37
N ARG A 37 12.80 -1.33 -8.50
CA ARG A 37 13.97 -2.13 -8.88
C ARG A 37 13.59 -3.54 -9.35
N VAL A 38 12.51 -4.08 -8.79
CA VAL A 38 12.12 -5.50 -8.96
C VAL A 38 10.97 -5.64 -9.95
N LEU A 39 10.06 -4.66 -10.03
CA LEU A 39 8.91 -4.72 -10.91
C LEU A 39 9.29 -4.30 -12.33
N ASN A 40 8.95 -5.14 -13.31
CA ASN A 40 9.05 -4.81 -14.72
C ASN A 40 7.82 -3.98 -15.14
N LEU A 41 7.98 -2.67 -15.25
CA LEU A 41 6.89 -1.74 -15.54
C LEU A 41 6.71 -1.47 -17.06
N ASN A 42 7.46 -2.18 -17.92
CA ASN A 42 7.43 -2.01 -19.38
C ASN A 42 6.10 -2.39 -20.04
N SER A 43 5.20 -3.11 -19.36
CA SER A 43 3.87 -3.44 -19.89
C SER A 43 2.82 -2.35 -19.64
N SER A 44 3.18 -1.26 -18.96
CA SER A 44 2.26 -0.17 -18.63
C SER A 44 2.39 0.98 -19.62
N LYS A 45 1.29 1.32 -20.31
CA LYS A 45 1.20 2.47 -21.24
C LYS A 45 1.47 3.82 -20.55
N TYR A 46 1.32 3.88 -19.24
CA TYR A 46 1.46 5.11 -18.44
C TYR A 46 2.82 5.21 -17.76
N PHE A 47 3.67 4.21 -17.93
CA PHE A 47 5.00 4.18 -17.37
C PHE A 47 6.00 4.77 -18.35
N SER A 48 6.52 5.95 -18.04
CA SER A 48 7.50 6.67 -18.87
C SER A 48 8.73 7.12 -18.08
N GLY A 49 8.88 6.64 -16.84
CA GLY A 49 9.93 7.03 -15.91
C GLY A 49 11.08 6.02 -15.81
N PRO A 50 12.23 6.43 -15.27
CA PRO A 50 13.32 5.52 -14.90
C PRO A 50 13.00 4.71 -13.62
N TYR A 51 11.83 4.93 -13.01
CA TYR A 51 11.31 4.26 -11.80
C TYR A 51 9.84 3.97 -11.94
#